data_AF-A0A1U7Q074-F1
#
_entry.id   AF-A0A1U7Q074-F1
#
_cell.length_a   1.000
_cell.length_b   1.000
_cell.length_c   1.000
_cell.angle_alpha   90.00
_cell.angle_beta   90.00
_cell.angle_gamma   90.00
#
_symmetry.space_group_name_H-M   'P 1'
#
loop_
_entity.id
_entity.type
_entity.pdbx_description
1 polymer ?
#
loop_
_entity_poly.entity_id
_entity_poly.type
_entity_poly.pdbx_seq_one_letter_code
_entity_poly.pdbx_strand_id
1 'polypeptide(L)'
;MELVTFNDYVVPNEALSQGDVDVNAFQHLPYLEEQSKQRGYKLVVVGKTFVYPIVAYSKKIKSVSELQPRQTIVIPNDPTNGGRSLLLLQKQGLIKLKDGVGLLPKVTDIVANPKNLKILELEAPQIPRVLEDKEVALAIINNNFAAQAGLDPENEGLFTEDKNSPYANLIVAREDNKNDEKVKKFV
;
A
#
# COMPACT_ATOMS: atom_id res chain seq x y z
N MET A 1 25.68 3.06 10.46
CA MET A 1 24.31 2.71 10.06
C MET A 1 24.40 1.45 9.25
N GLU A 2 23.69 0.42 9.65
CA GLU A 2 23.54 -0.82 8.90
C GLU A 2 22.13 -0.84 8.31
N LEU A 3 22.01 -1.23 7.03
CA LEU A 3 20.72 -1.31 6.35
C LEU A 3 20.35 -2.78 6.20
N VAL A 4 19.24 -3.17 6.80
CA VAL A 4 18.63 -4.49 6.64
C VAL A 4 17.45 -4.34 5.69
N THR A 5 17.46 -5.10 4.59
CA THR A 5 16.39 -5.07 3.58
C THR A 5 15.44 -6.24 3.77
N PHE A 6 14.16 -5.98 3.54
CA PHE A 6 13.09 -6.97 3.58
C PHE A 6 12.31 -6.92 2.27
N ASN A 7 11.69 -8.03 1.91
CA ASN A 7 10.97 -8.19 0.64
C ASN A 7 9.44 -8.26 0.82
N ASP A 8 8.95 -8.03 2.04
CA ASP A 8 7.53 -8.02 2.39
C ASP A 8 7.25 -6.96 3.47
N TYR A 9 5.98 -6.82 3.83
CA TYR A 9 5.52 -5.83 4.82
C TYR A 9 5.28 -6.40 6.23
N VAL A 10 5.39 -7.71 6.43
CA VAL A 10 5.14 -8.36 7.72
C VAL A 10 6.41 -8.38 8.56
N VAL A 11 7.51 -8.88 7.99
CA VAL A 11 8.77 -9.11 8.70
C VAL A 11 9.40 -7.83 9.30
N PRO A 12 9.36 -6.65 8.66
CA PRO A 12 10.05 -5.46 9.21
C PRO A 12 9.58 -5.03 10.61
N ASN A 13 8.28 -5.19 10.92
CA ASN A 13 7.75 -4.86 12.24
C ASN A 13 7.99 -5.99 13.26
N GLU A 14 8.02 -7.24 12.81
CA GLU A 14 8.41 -8.37 13.66
C GLU A 14 9.88 -8.23 14.09
N ALA A 15 10.80 -8.00 13.15
CA ALA A 15 12.21 -7.75 13.41
C ALA A 15 12.42 -6.55 14.36
N LEU A 16 11.67 -5.46 14.14
CA LEU A 16 11.72 -4.31 15.04
C LEU A 16 11.23 -4.66 16.44
N SER A 17 10.13 -5.40 16.55
CA SER A 17 9.56 -5.82 17.84
C SER A 17 10.45 -6.81 18.59
N GLN A 18 11.22 -7.64 17.89
CA GLN A 18 12.14 -8.62 18.48
C GLN A 18 13.49 -8.01 18.90
N GLY A 19 13.80 -6.81 18.41
CA GLY A 19 15.07 -6.14 18.71
C GLY A 19 16.16 -6.34 17.67
N ASP A 20 15.86 -7.03 16.56
CA ASP A 20 16.82 -7.30 15.48
C ASP A 20 17.23 -6.03 14.72
N VAL A 21 16.32 -5.04 14.68
CA VAL A 21 16.60 -3.69 14.19
C VAL A 21 16.18 -2.64 15.21
N ASP A 22 16.82 -1.48 15.17
CA ASP A 22 16.54 -0.36 16.09
C ASP A 22 15.36 0.50 15.63
N VAL A 23 15.20 0.66 14.33
CA VAL A 23 14.13 1.42 13.68
C VAL A 23 13.76 0.74 12.37
N ASN A 24 12.54 0.96 11.88
CA ASN A 24 12.18 0.67 10.50
C ASN A 24 11.55 1.89 9.81
N ALA A 25 11.62 1.92 8.48
CA ALA A 25 11.12 3.03 7.67
C ALA A 25 10.50 2.51 6.36
N PHE A 26 9.33 1.88 6.45
CA PHE A 26 8.69 1.22 5.29
C PHE A 26 7.16 1.41 5.18
N GLN A 27 6.52 1.94 6.22
CA GLN A 27 5.07 1.87 6.41
C GLN A 27 4.45 3.24 6.70
N HIS A 28 3.14 3.34 6.50
CA HIS A 28 2.33 4.49 6.91
C HIS A 28 1.53 4.20 8.19
N LEU A 29 0.99 5.25 8.81
CA LEU A 29 0.29 5.15 10.10
C LEU A 29 -0.85 4.12 10.12
N PRO A 30 -1.77 4.05 9.13
CA PRO A 30 -2.83 3.04 9.15
C PRO A 30 -2.31 1.59 9.18
N TYR A 31 -1.16 1.33 8.56
CA TYR A 31 -0.55 -0.01 8.54
C TYR A 31 0.05 -0.35 9.89
N LEU A 32 0.78 0.60 10.49
CA LEU A 32 1.34 0.46 11.83
C LEU A 32 0.25 0.17 12.86
N GLU A 33 -0.83 0.96 12.85
CA GLU A 33 -1.94 0.81 13.79
C GLU A 33 -2.65 -0.53 13.63
N GLU A 34 -2.99 -0.92 12.40
CA GLU A 34 -3.70 -2.17 12.15
C GLU A 34 -2.82 -3.38 12.50
N GLN A 35 -1.56 -3.39 12.09
CA GLN A 35 -0.68 -4.52 12.38
C GLN A 35 -0.32 -4.61 13.87
N SER A 36 -0.13 -3.47 14.55
CA SER A 36 0.09 -3.45 16.01
C SER A 36 -1.14 -3.95 16.76
N LYS A 37 -2.35 -3.58 16.32
CA LYS A 37 -3.60 -4.10 16.88
C LYS A 37 -3.73 -5.61 16.69
N GLN A 38 -3.36 -6.13 15.53
CA GLN A 38 -3.44 -7.57 15.22
C GLN A 38 -2.40 -8.41 15.97
N ARG A 39 -1.18 -7.88 16.16
CA ARG A 39 -0.04 -8.65 16.68
C ARG A 39 0.41 -8.28 18.09
N GLY A 40 -0.21 -7.27 18.70
CA GLY A 40 0.11 -6.81 20.04
C GLY A 40 1.45 -6.07 20.13
N TYR A 41 1.93 -5.50 19.03
CA TYR A 41 3.21 -4.79 19.01
C TYR A 41 3.16 -3.47 19.79
N LYS A 42 4.28 -3.14 20.45
CA LYS A 42 4.51 -1.87 21.17
C LYS A 42 5.47 -0.98 20.38
N LEU A 43 5.02 -0.59 19.20
CA LEU A 43 5.78 0.22 18.27
C LEU A 43 5.23 1.65 18.25
N VAL A 44 6.12 2.62 18.09
CA VAL A 44 5.80 4.04 18.17
C VAL A 44 6.42 4.80 16.99
N VAL A 45 5.72 5.83 16.56
CA VAL A 45 6.22 6.75 15.53
C VAL A 45 7.25 7.67 16.15
N VAL A 46 8.46 7.70 15.57
CA VAL A 46 9.54 8.62 15.97
C VAL A 46 9.85 9.66 14.90
N GLY A 47 9.35 9.49 13.67
CA GLY A 47 9.50 10.47 12.59
C GLY A 47 8.54 10.22 11.43
N LYS A 48 8.45 11.20 10.52
CA LYS A 48 7.75 11.09 9.23
C LYS A 48 8.75 11.32 8.12
N THR A 49 8.61 10.59 7.02
CA THR A 49 9.40 10.77 5.80
C THR A 49 8.57 11.52 4.77
N PHE A 50 8.12 10.83 3.73
CA PHE A 50 7.39 11.41 2.60
C PHE A 50 6.10 10.62 2.34
N VAL A 51 5.17 11.26 1.64
CA VAL A 51 4.05 10.55 1.03
C VAL A 51 4.54 9.91 -0.26
N TYR A 52 4.38 8.59 -0.36
CA TYR A 52 4.57 7.85 -1.61
C TYR A 52 3.19 7.47 -2.16
N PRO A 53 2.68 8.19 -3.17
CA PRO A 53 1.39 7.87 -3.78
C PRO A 53 1.37 6.43 -4.30
N ILE A 54 0.26 5.73 -4.07
CA ILE A 54 0.00 4.45 -4.73
C ILE A 54 -0.47 4.72 -6.16
N VAL A 55 -0.09 3.85 -7.09
CA VAL A 55 -0.29 4.07 -8.54
C VAL A 55 -0.93 2.85 -9.16
N ALA A 56 -1.87 3.07 -10.08
CA ALA A 56 -2.39 2.03 -10.95
C ALA A 56 -1.53 1.90 -12.20
N TYR A 57 -1.14 0.67 -12.54
CA TYR A 57 -0.35 0.33 -13.72
C TYR A 57 -1.09 -0.66 -14.60
N SER A 58 -0.76 -0.67 -15.89
CA SER A 58 -1.34 -1.60 -16.86
C SER A 58 -0.37 -1.84 -18.01
N LYS A 59 -0.32 -3.09 -18.48
CA LYS A 59 0.32 -3.46 -19.75
C LYS A 59 -0.71 -3.73 -20.87
N LYS A 60 -2.01 -3.61 -20.60
CA LYS A 60 -3.10 -3.97 -21.55
C LYS A 60 -3.86 -2.76 -22.09
N ILE A 61 -4.15 -1.80 -21.23
CA ILE A 61 -4.84 -0.55 -21.53
C ILE A 61 -3.93 0.66 -21.30
N LYS A 62 -4.16 1.74 -22.04
CA LYS A 62 -3.44 3.01 -21.91
C LYS A 62 -4.20 4.08 -21.15
N SER A 63 -5.50 3.86 -20.94
CA SER A 63 -6.38 4.80 -20.26
C SER A 63 -7.53 4.07 -19.56
N VAL A 64 -8.08 4.68 -18.51
CA VAL A 64 -9.17 4.10 -17.71
C VAL A 64 -10.45 3.89 -18.54
N SER A 65 -10.66 4.69 -19.59
CA SER A 65 -11.81 4.57 -20.49
C SER A 65 -11.80 3.26 -21.29
N GLU A 66 -10.62 2.69 -21.58
CA GLU A 66 -10.47 1.42 -22.29
C GLU A 66 -10.87 0.19 -21.46
N LEU A 67 -11.01 0.34 -20.14
CA LEU A 67 -11.39 -0.74 -19.23
C LEU A 67 -12.75 -1.32 -19.64
N GLN A 68 -12.79 -2.60 -19.98
CA GLN A 68 -14.00 -3.31 -20.41
C GLN A 68 -14.73 -3.96 -19.24
N PRO A 69 -16.03 -4.27 -19.40
CA PRO A 69 -16.76 -4.99 -18.37
C PRO A 69 -16.12 -6.34 -18.00
N ARG A 70 -16.25 -6.74 -16.73
CA ARG A 70 -15.78 -8.04 -16.17
C ARG A 70 -14.27 -8.27 -16.17
N GLN A 71 -13.48 -7.26 -16.55
CA GLN A 71 -12.03 -7.30 -16.43
C GLN A 71 -11.56 -7.32 -14.97
N THR A 72 -10.37 -7.85 -14.74
CA THR A 72 -9.77 -7.98 -13.41
C THR A 72 -8.90 -6.77 -13.07
N ILE A 73 -9.10 -6.25 -11.86
CA ILE A 73 -8.24 -5.29 -11.19
C ILE A 73 -7.58 -5.99 -10.01
N VAL A 74 -6.26 -5.90 -9.91
CA VAL A 74 -5.51 -6.47 -8.80
C VAL A 74 -5.15 -5.38 -7.79
N ILE A 75 -5.33 -5.66 -6.50
CA ILE A 75 -5.00 -4.77 -5.39
C ILE A 75 -4.25 -5.52 -4.27
N PRO A 76 -3.56 -4.81 -3.36
CA PRO A 76 -2.98 -5.41 -2.14
C PRO A 76 -4.05 -6.06 -1.26
N ASN A 77 -3.70 -7.19 -0.63
CA ASN A 77 -4.58 -7.96 0.24
C ASN A 77 -4.49 -7.59 1.73
N ASP A 78 -3.52 -6.76 2.14
CA ASP A 78 -3.51 -6.24 3.50
C ASP A 78 -4.66 -5.22 3.67
N PRO A 79 -5.33 -5.17 4.83
CA PRO A 79 -6.54 -4.35 5.00
C PRO A 79 -6.36 -2.87 4.64
N THR A 80 -5.16 -2.34 4.88
CA THR A 80 -4.90 -0.90 4.74
C THR A 80 -4.60 -0.52 3.30
N ASN A 81 -3.71 -1.23 2.59
CA ASN A 81 -3.42 -0.92 1.20
C ASN A 81 -4.53 -1.42 0.25
N GLY A 82 -5.23 -2.50 0.59
CA GLY A 82 -6.44 -2.92 -0.12
C GLY A 82 -7.52 -1.85 -0.02
N GLY A 83 -7.79 -1.36 1.20
CA GLY A 83 -8.72 -0.25 1.43
C GLY A 83 -8.32 1.03 0.72
N ARG A 84 -7.04 1.42 0.79
CA ARG A 84 -6.46 2.54 0.04
C ARG A 84 -6.68 2.42 -1.46
N SER A 85 -6.51 1.21 -2.02
CA SER A 85 -6.73 0.93 -3.43
C SER A 85 -8.20 1.06 -3.83
N LEU A 86 -9.12 0.57 -2.99
CA LEU A 86 -10.57 0.72 -3.20
C LEU A 86 -11.00 2.19 -3.17
N LEU A 87 -10.45 3.00 -2.25
CA LEU A 87 -10.70 4.44 -2.20
C LEU A 87 -10.21 5.13 -3.48
N LEU A 88 -9.05 4.72 -4.00
CA LEU A 88 -8.54 5.24 -5.26
C LEU A 88 -9.45 4.87 -6.44
N LEU A 89 -9.91 3.61 -6.52
CA LEU A 89 -10.87 3.17 -7.55
C LEU A 89 -12.20 3.96 -7.47
N GLN A 90 -12.68 4.23 -6.26
CA GLN A 90 -13.85 5.09 -6.06
C GLN A 90 -13.59 6.53 -6.56
N LYS A 91 -12.43 7.11 -6.25
CA LYS A 91 -12.05 8.45 -6.72
C LYS A 91 -12.01 8.53 -8.26
N GLN A 92 -11.67 7.43 -8.93
CA GLN A 92 -11.72 7.32 -10.39
C GLN A 92 -13.12 7.00 -10.95
N GLY A 93 -14.15 6.88 -10.11
CA GLY A 93 -15.52 6.56 -10.52
C GLY A 93 -15.72 5.14 -11.04
N LEU A 94 -14.78 4.22 -10.77
CA LEU A 94 -14.84 2.83 -11.25
C LEU A 94 -15.78 1.96 -10.40
N ILE A 95 -15.87 2.28 -9.11
CA ILE A 95 -16.73 1.63 -8.12
C ILE A 95 -17.33 2.70 -7.19
N LYS A 96 -18.37 2.32 -6.44
CA LYS A 96 -18.88 3.08 -5.30
C LYS A 96 -18.81 2.20 -4.06
N LEU A 97 -18.29 2.74 -2.97
CA LEU A 97 -18.22 2.11 -1.66
C LEU A 97 -19.40 2.55 -0.79
N LYS A 98 -19.71 1.79 0.26
CA LYS A 98 -20.63 2.21 1.33
C LYS A 98 -20.12 3.51 1.97
N ASP A 99 -21.04 4.35 2.41
CA ASP A 99 -20.69 5.54 3.18
C ASP A 99 -20.12 5.15 4.55
N GLY A 100 -19.21 5.97 5.09
CA GLY A 100 -18.67 5.80 6.44
C GLY A 100 -17.64 4.67 6.63
N VAL A 101 -17.14 4.07 5.55
CA VAL A 101 -16.12 3.00 5.59
C VAL A 101 -14.72 3.46 6.05
N GLY A 102 -14.47 4.77 6.14
CA GLY A 102 -13.20 5.34 6.57
C GLY A 102 -12.04 4.93 5.65
N LEU A 103 -10.88 4.62 6.24
CA LEU A 103 -9.64 4.23 5.53
C LEU A 103 -9.47 2.72 5.34
N LEU A 104 -10.42 1.90 5.82
CA LEU A 104 -10.35 0.44 5.77
C LEU A 104 -11.54 -0.21 5.04
N PRO A 105 -12.00 0.33 3.89
CA PRO A 105 -13.06 -0.36 3.13
C PRO A 105 -12.58 -1.72 2.66
N LYS A 106 -13.54 -2.64 2.51
CA LYS A 106 -13.31 -3.99 1.96
C LYS A 106 -14.00 -4.13 0.62
N VAL A 107 -13.65 -5.18 -0.14
CA VAL A 107 -14.34 -5.51 -1.40
C VAL A 107 -15.85 -5.72 -1.17
N THR A 108 -16.24 -6.24 0.00
CA THR A 108 -17.64 -6.41 0.42
C THR A 108 -18.37 -5.10 0.75
N ASP A 109 -17.68 -3.96 0.72
CA ASP A 109 -18.26 -2.63 0.87
C ASP A 109 -18.54 -1.94 -0.48
N ILE A 110 -18.30 -2.61 -1.60
CA ILE A 110 -18.67 -2.09 -2.92
C ILE A 110 -20.19 -2.17 -3.08
N VAL A 111 -20.85 -1.03 -3.24
CA VAL A 111 -22.30 -0.91 -3.47
C VAL A 111 -22.68 -0.63 -4.92
N ALA A 112 -21.74 -0.15 -5.75
CA ALA A 112 -21.93 -0.07 -7.19
C ALA A 112 -20.65 -0.43 -7.94
N ASN A 113 -20.80 -1.24 -8.98
CA ASN A 113 -19.72 -1.67 -9.87
C ASN A 113 -20.28 -1.76 -11.30
N PRO A 114 -20.44 -0.61 -12.00
CA PRO A 114 -21.18 -0.54 -13.26
C PRO A 114 -20.53 -1.38 -14.39
N LYS A 115 -19.21 -1.58 -14.33
CA LYS A 115 -18.46 -2.43 -15.26
C LYS A 115 -18.36 -3.89 -14.77
N ASN A 116 -18.95 -4.24 -13.63
CA ASN A 116 -18.87 -5.57 -13.03
C ASN A 116 -17.43 -6.10 -12.95
N LEU A 117 -16.49 -5.22 -12.62
CA LEU A 117 -15.06 -5.48 -12.49
C LEU A 117 -14.81 -6.55 -11.43
N LYS A 118 -13.83 -7.42 -11.66
CA LYS A 118 -13.39 -8.40 -10.67
C LYS A 118 -12.25 -7.79 -9.88
N ILE A 119 -12.40 -7.68 -8.56
CA ILE A 119 -11.31 -7.22 -7.69
C ILE A 119 -10.62 -8.47 -7.14
N LEU A 120 -9.33 -8.61 -7.46
CA LEU A 120 -8.48 -9.70 -6.97
C LEU A 120 -7.47 -9.13 -5.97
N GLU A 121 -7.43 -9.71 -4.78
CA GLU A 121 -6.55 -9.29 -3.69
C GLU A 121 -5.32 -10.22 -3.66
N LEU A 122 -4.11 -9.66 -3.76
CA LEU A 122 -2.83 -10.40 -3.70
C LEU A 122 -1.85 -9.73 -2.73
N GLU A 123 -0.83 -10.46 -2.30
CA GLU A 123 0.25 -9.87 -1.51
C GLU A 123 1.00 -8.81 -2.33
N ALA A 124 1.22 -7.64 -1.74
CA ALA A 124 1.81 -6.49 -2.43
C ALA A 124 3.11 -6.78 -3.21
N PRO A 125 4.08 -7.59 -2.72
CA PRO A 125 5.29 -7.95 -3.48
C PRO A 125 5.02 -8.74 -4.77
N GLN A 126 3.88 -9.43 -4.87
CA GLN A 126 3.54 -10.28 -6.01
C GLN A 126 2.90 -9.50 -7.16
N ILE A 127 2.27 -8.36 -6.85
CA ILE A 127 1.42 -7.62 -7.79
C ILE A 127 2.17 -7.12 -9.03
N PRO A 128 3.42 -6.62 -8.98
CA PRO A 128 4.09 -6.18 -10.20
C PRO A 128 4.20 -7.26 -11.28
N ARG A 129 4.33 -8.53 -10.88
CA ARG A 129 4.49 -9.66 -11.81
C ARG A 129 3.20 -10.02 -12.54
N VAL A 130 2.04 -9.69 -11.96
CA VAL A 130 0.75 -10.06 -12.57
C VAL A 130 0.32 -9.07 -13.65
N LEU A 131 1.04 -7.97 -13.86
CA LEU A 131 0.79 -7.06 -14.99
C LEU A 131 0.93 -7.74 -16.36
N GLU A 132 1.74 -8.79 -16.45
CA GLU A 132 1.92 -9.58 -17.68
C GLU A 132 0.76 -10.55 -17.92
N ASP A 133 0.01 -10.91 -16.87
CA ASP A 133 -1.13 -11.83 -16.96
C ASP A 133 -2.18 -11.29 -17.95
N LYS A 134 -2.69 -12.19 -18.80
CA LYS A 134 -3.69 -11.86 -19.81
C LYS A 134 -5.05 -11.51 -19.20
N GLU A 135 -5.34 -12.00 -18.00
CA GLU A 135 -6.61 -11.76 -17.31
C GLU A 135 -6.62 -10.46 -16.50
N VAL A 136 -5.44 -9.87 -16.24
CA VAL A 136 -5.28 -8.64 -15.46
C VAL A 136 -5.30 -7.43 -16.39
N ALA A 137 -6.30 -6.56 -16.22
CA ALA A 137 -6.39 -5.33 -17.00
C ALA A 137 -5.53 -4.21 -16.41
N LEU A 138 -5.52 -4.07 -15.08
CA LEU A 138 -4.64 -3.16 -14.35
C LEU A 138 -4.40 -3.68 -12.93
N ALA A 139 -3.34 -3.19 -12.30
CA ALA A 139 -3.04 -3.46 -10.90
C ALA A 139 -2.69 -2.18 -10.16
N ILE A 140 -3.12 -2.04 -8.91
CA ILE A 140 -2.73 -0.95 -8.02
C ILE A 140 -1.55 -1.42 -7.18
N ILE A 141 -0.43 -0.69 -7.25
CA ILE A 141 0.87 -1.14 -6.74
C ILE A 141 1.48 -0.06 -5.86
N ASN A 142 1.94 -0.45 -4.67
CA ASN A 142 2.73 0.38 -3.78
C ASN A 142 4.04 0.83 -4.47
N ASN A 143 4.40 2.10 -4.30
CA ASN A 143 5.53 2.71 -5.01
C ASN A 143 6.86 1.97 -4.84
N ASN A 144 7.17 1.44 -3.65
CA ASN A 144 8.41 0.69 -3.42
C ASN A 144 8.46 -0.61 -4.24
N PHE A 145 7.36 -1.36 -4.36
CA PHE A 145 7.31 -2.58 -5.17
C PHE A 145 7.26 -2.28 -6.67
N ALA A 146 6.60 -1.18 -7.06
CA ALA A 146 6.65 -0.69 -8.43
C ALA A 146 8.10 -0.36 -8.83
N ALA A 147 8.83 0.40 -7.99
CA ALA A 147 10.21 0.75 -8.23
C ALA A 147 11.14 -0.48 -8.27
N GLN A 148 10.96 -1.46 -7.37
CA GLN A 148 11.72 -2.72 -7.40
C GLN A 148 11.47 -3.53 -8.69
N ALA A 149 10.29 -3.41 -9.28
CA ALA A 149 9.94 -4.01 -10.56
C ALA A 149 10.34 -3.17 -11.78
N GLY A 150 11.01 -2.03 -11.58
CA GLY A 150 11.44 -1.11 -12.64
C GLY A 150 10.29 -0.33 -13.29
N LEU A 151 9.14 -0.20 -12.62
CA LEU A 151 8.00 0.57 -13.13
C LEU A 151 8.16 2.05 -12.84
N ASP A 152 8.01 2.87 -13.87
CA ASP A 152 8.05 4.32 -13.76
C ASP A 152 6.63 4.89 -13.52
N PRO A 153 6.35 5.55 -12.39
CA PRO A 153 5.01 6.07 -12.08
C PRO A 153 4.57 7.21 -13.01
N GLU A 154 5.48 8.00 -13.55
CA GLU A 154 5.15 9.14 -14.42
C GLU A 154 4.88 8.69 -15.85
N ASN A 155 5.64 7.71 -16.34
CA ASN A 155 5.56 7.23 -17.71
C ASN A 155 4.61 6.04 -17.89
N GLU A 156 4.44 5.20 -16.87
CA GLU A 156 3.64 3.95 -16.95
C GLU A 156 2.40 3.96 -16.03
N GLY A 157 2.24 4.98 -15.20
CA GLY A 157 1.07 5.14 -14.32
C GLY A 157 -0.19 5.50 -15.11
N LEU A 158 -1.28 4.75 -14.91
CA LEU A 158 -2.60 5.07 -15.44
C LEU A 158 -3.30 6.17 -14.64
N PHE A 159 -3.22 6.07 -13.32
CA PHE A 159 -3.73 7.07 -12.38
C PHE A 159 -3.06 6.87 -11.02
N THR A 160 -2.93 7.99 -10.29
CA THR A 160 -2.12 8.07 -9.08
C THR A 160 -2.94 8.65 -7.95
N GLU A 161 -2.67 8.20 -6.72
CA GLU A 161 -3.20 8.83 -5.52
C GLU A 161 -2.77 10.30 -5.41
N ASP A 162 -3.60 11.11 -4.74
CA ASP A 162 -3.26 12.49 -4.44
C ASP A 162 -2.02 12.60 -3.53
N LYS A 163 -1.28 13.69 -3.66
CA LYS A 163 -0.17 14.01 -2.75
C LYS A 163 -0.67 14.36 -1.34
N ASN A 164 -1.90 14.88 -1.23
CA ASN A 164 -2.58 15.11 0.04
C ASN A 164 -3.22 13.82 0.54
N SER A 165 -2.37 12.90 1.00
CA SER A 165 -2.74 11.55 1.38
C SER A 165 -2.41 11.28 2.85
N PRO A 166 -3.28 10.56 3.60
CA PRO A 166 -3.03 10.22 5.00
C PRO A 166 -1.90 9.18 5.16
N TYR A 167 -1.33 8.70 4.05
CA TYR A 167 -0.39 7.58 3.99
C TYR A 167 1.09 8.04 3.94
N ALA A 168 1.42 9.12 4.66
CA ALA A 168 2.82 9.50 4.86
C ALA A 168 3.59 8.36 5.52
N ASN A 169 4.75 8.02 4.95
CA ASN A 169 5.61 6.98 5.51
C ASN A 169 6.28 7.48 6.79
N LEU A 170 6.58 6.53 7.67
CA LEU A 170 6.99 6.76 9.04
C LEU A 170 8.37 6.18 9.29
N ILE A 171 9.05 6.76 10.28
CA ILE A 171 10.13 6.10 11.00
C ILE A 171 9.52 5.59 12.30
N VAL A 172 9.66 4.29 12.54
CA VAL A 172 9.05 3.59 13.66
C VAL A 172 10.15 2.96 14.52
N ALA A 173 9.99 3.07 15.84
CA ALA A 173 10.86 2.47 16.84
C ALA A 173 10.02 1.64 17.83
N ARG A 174 10.66 0.88 18.71
CA ARG A 174 9.98 0.30 19.86
C ARG A 174 9.72 1.36 20.92
N GLU A 175 8.72 1.12 21.76
CA GLU A 175 8.43 2.04 22.86
C GLU A 175 9.61 2.20 23.84
N ASP A 176 10.39 1.14 24.05
CA ASP A 176 11.52 1.11 24.99
C ASP A 176 12.80 1.78 24.48
N ASN A 177 12.99 1.87 23.16
CA ASN A 177 14.20 2.44 22.55
C ASN A 177 13.97 3.81 21.87
N LYS A 178 12.73 4.33 21.85
CA LYS A 178 12.37 5.61 21.19
C LYS A 178 13.20 6.82 21.64
N ASN A 179 13.77 6.76 22.84
CA ASN A 179 14.54 7.85 23.45
C ASN A 179 16.06 7.67 23.33
N ASP A 180 16.53 6.55 22.77
CA ASP A 180 17.96 6.27 22.61
C ASP A 180 18.63 7.33 21.73
N GLU A 181 19.86 7.71 22.08
CA GLU A 181 20.63 8.70 21.30
C GLU A 181 20.81 8.29 19.84
N LYS A 182 20.98 6.98 19.58
CA LYS A 182 21.09 6.45 18.22
C LYS A 182 19.81 6.64 17.40
N VAL A 183 18.63 6.51 18.02
CA VAL A 183 17.33 6.73 17.36
C VAL A 183 17.14 8.22 17.08
N LYS A 184 17.40 9.07 18.07
CA LYS A 184 17.33 10.54 17.92
C LYS A 184 18.27 11.10 16.87
N LYS A 185 19.45 10.49 16.69
CA LYS A 185 20.43 10.90 15.68
C LYS A 185 20.07 10.43 14.27
N PHE A 186 19.29 9.35 14.16
CA PHE A 186 18.85 8.81 12.87
C PHE A 186 17.68 9.61 12.29
N VAL A 187 16.73 10.01 13.14
CA VAL A 187 15.57 10.85 12.78
C VAL A 187 16.02 12.26 12.44
#